data_AF-A0A935HKD5-F1
#
_entry.id   AF-A0A935HKD5-F1
#
_cell.length_a   1.000
_cell.length_b   1.000
_cell.length_c   1.000
_cell.angle_alpha   90.00
_cell.angle_beta   90.00
_cell.angle_gamma   90.00
#
_symmetry.space_group_name_H-M   'P 1'
#
loop_
_entity.id
_entity.type
_entity.pdbx_description
1 polymer ?
#
loop_
_entity_poly.entity_id
_entity_poly.type
_entity_poly.pdbx_seq_one_letter_code
_entity_poly.pdbx_strand_id
1 'polypeptide(L)'
;MSASDKLIVTALDDVDLGCFVGSQWNLPNNGYGSYNITKQGCENGSRAILWSYRFKNNQPYFNFKFMDGVKKSQSKKVEEGYTFELTEYDKGHFTAKSPLSFEGKTIYIVYNFRKL
;
A
#
# COMPACT_ATOMS: atom_id res chain seq x y z
N MET A 1 24.58 21.13 17.32
CA MET A 1 24.24 20.84 15.91
C MET A 1 23.06 19.89 15.95
N SER A 2 21.85 20.39 15.71
CA SER A 2 20.64 19.55 15.66
C SER A 2 20.78 18.66 14.43
N ALA A 3 20.78 17.35 14.64
CA ALA A 3 20.54 16.42 13.54
C ALA A 3 19.18 16.82 12.95
N SER A 4 19.15 17.18 11.67
CA SER A 4 17.88 17.18 10.95
C SER A 4 17.35 15.75 11.07
N ASP A 5 16.26 15.57 11.80
CA ASP A 5 15.50 14.33 11.79
C ASP A 5 15.02 14.13 10.35
N LYS A 6 15.83 13.38 9.60
CA LYS A 6 15.48 12.95 8.26
C LYS A 6 14.32 11.99 8.46
N LEU A 7 13.10 12.48 8.23
CA LEU A 7 11.90 11.66 8.22
C LEU A 7 12.11 10.53 7.19
N ILE A 8 12.44 9.34 7.67
CA ILE A 8 12.44 8.12 6.86
C ILE A 8 11.02 7.59 6.90
N VAL A 9 10.25 7.87 5.83
CA VAL A 9 8.91 7.32 5.67
C VAL A 9 9.02 6.02 4.88
N THR A 10 8.61 4.91 5.50
CA THR A 10 8.37 3.64 4.83
C THR A 10 6.96 3.63 4.26
N ALA A 11 6.82 3.23 3.00
CA ALA A 11 5.53 2.89 2.43
C ALA A 11 5.20 1.46 2.82
N LEU A 12 4.10 1.29 3.54
CA LEU A 12 3.51 -0.02 3.86
C LEU A 12 4.46 -0.96 4.62
N ASP A 13 5.36 -0.37 5.42
CA ASP A 13 6.46 -1.03 6.12
C ASP A 13 7.28 -1.99 5.24
N ASP A 14 7.32 -1.73 3.93
CA ASP A 14 8.02 -2.53 2.92
C ASP A 14 9.28 -1.81 2.43
N VAL A 15 9.13 -0.64 1.81
CA VAL A 15 10.26 0.12 1.24
C VAL A 15 10.17 1.60 1.58
N ASP A 16 11.29 2.32 1.46
CA ASP A 16 11.28 3.78 1.49
C ASP A 16 10.23 4.34 0.53
N LEU A 17 9.54 5.41 0.93
CA LEU A 17 8.48 6.03 0.13
C LEU A 17 8.95 6.38 -1.29
N GLY A 18 10.21 6.82 -1.44
CA GLY A 18 10.80 7.11 -2.74
C GLY A 18 11.01 5.88 -3.62
N CYS A 19 11.15 4.68 -3.05
CA CYS A 19 11.24 3.40 -3.75
C CYS A 19 9.86 2.90 -4.19
N PHE A 20 8.81 3.25 -3.47
CA PHE A 20 7.45 2.88 -3.79
C PHE A 20 6.91 3.60 -5.04
N VAL A 21 7.45 4.78 -5.37
CA VAL A 21 7.10 5.53 -6.57
C VAL A 21 7.45 4.73 -7.83
N GLY A 22 6.45 4.56 -8.70
CA GLY A 22 6.59 3.76 -9.93
C GLY A 22 6.34 2.26 -9.74
N SER A 23 5.95 1.83 -8.52
CA SER A 23 5.50 0.46 -8.29
C SER A 23 4.35 0.08 -9.21
N GLN A 24 4.33 -1.19 -9.63
CA GLN A 24 3.33 -1.72 -10.55
C GLN A 24 2.43 -2.71 -9.81
N TRP A 25 1.13 -2.52 -9.90
CA TRP A 25 0.14 -3.27 -9.14
C TRP A 25 -0.71 -4.13 -10.07
N ASN A 26 -0.85 -5.41 -9.73
CA ASN A 26 -1.74 -6.35 -10.39
C ASN A 26 -2.88 -6.72 -9.43
N LEU A 27 -4.09 -6.26 -9.74
CA LEU A 27 -5.28 -6.38 -8.89
C LEU A 27 -6.37 -7.22 -9.57
N PRO A 28 -6.25 -8.56 -9.60
CA PRO A 28 -7.26 -9.43 -10.20
C PRO A 28 -8.52 -9.55 -9.33
N ASN A 29 -9.67 -9.77 -9.97
CA ASN A 29 -10.98 -9.84 -9.29
C ASN A 29 -11.11 -10.92 -8.21
N ASN A 30 -10.23 -11.93 -8.20
CA ASN A 30 -10.22 -12.97 -7.16
C ASN A 30 -9.49 -12.54 -5.87
N GLY A 31 -8.96 -11.32 -5.83
CA GLY A 31 -8.26 -10.74 -4.67
C GLY A 31 -6.80 -11.16 -4.53
N TYR A 32 -6.34 -12.25 -5.14
CA TYR A 32 -4.95 -12.70 -5.02
C TYR A 32 -4.08 -11.97 -6.04
N GLY A 33 -3.57 -10.81 -5.65
CA GLY A 33 -2.79 -9.93 -6.51
C GLY A 33 -1.32 -9.90 -6.14
N SER A 34 -0.64 -8.91 -6.71
CA SER A 34 0.73 -8.57 -6.35
C SER A 34 1.01 -7.10 -6.61
N TYR A 35 2.08 -6.59 -6.02
CA TYR A 35 2.73 -5.38 -6.52
C TYR A 35 4.23 -5.60 -6.65
N ASN A 36 4.86 -4.81 -7.52
CA ASN A 36 6.27 -4.94 -7.84
C ASN A 36 6.98 -3.61 -7.66
N ILE A 37 8.07 -3.60 -6.90
CA ILE A 37 8.99 -2.46 -6.85
C ILE A 37 10.01 -2.64 -7.97
N THR A 38 10.13 -1.62 -8.81
CA THR A 38 10.95 -1.65 -10.04
C THR A 38 12.07 -0.61 -10.04
N LYS A 39 12.16 0.23 -9.00
CA LYS A 39 13.10 1.35 -8.96
C LYS A 39 14.53 0.85 -8.72
N GLN A 40 15.47 1.26 -9.55
CA GLN A 40 16.89 0.92 -9.35
C GLN A 40 17.40 1.49 -8.02
N GLY A 41 18.22 0.71 -7.30
CA GLY A 41 18.75 1.08 -5.98
C GLY A 41 17.79 0.85 -4.81
N CYS A 42 16.66 0.20 -5.05
CA CYS A 42 15.69 -0.21 -4.05
C CYS A 42 15.64 -1.74 -3.93
N GLU A 43 14.98 -2.24 -2.88
CA GLU A 43 14.63 -3.66 -2.74
C GLU A 43 13.55 -4.05 -3.76
N ASN A 44 14.01 -4.34 -4.98
CA ASN A 44 13.16 -4.71 -6.10
C ASN A 44 12.57 -6.11 -5.94
N GLY A 45 11.41 -6.33 -6.55
CA GLY A 45 10.75 -7.63 -6.57
C GLY A 45 9.26 -7.55 -6.33
N SER A 46 8.61 -8.69 -6.60
CA SER A 46 7.16 -8.84 -6.43
C SER A 46 6.82 -9.20 -5.00
N ARG A 47 5.80 -8.55 -4.45
CA ARG A 47 5.14 -8.87 -3.19
C ARG A 47 3.78 -9.47 -3.49
N ALA A 48 3.51 -10.67 -3.01
CA ALA A 48 2.20 -11.28 -3.12
C ALA A 48 1.24 -10.61 -2.13
N ILE A 49 0.02 -10.30 -2.58
CA ILE A 49 -1.00 -9.69 -1.73
C ILE A 49 -2.35 -10.38 -1.86
N LEU A 50 -3.16 -10.27 -0.81
CA LEU A 50 -4.59 -10.50 -0.87
C LEU A 50 -5.29 -9.17 -0.67
N TRP A 51 -5.98 -8.68 -1.70
CA TRP A 51 -6.62 -7.37 -1.70
C TRP A 51 -8.16 -7.49 -1.70
N SER A 52 -8.81 -6.45 -1.18
CA SER A 52 -10.26 -6.29 -1.25
C SER A 52 -10.64 -4.83 -1.25
N TYR A 53 -11.77 -4.52 -1.85
CA TYR A 53 -12.39 -3.20 -1.85
C TYR A 53 -13.70 -3.25 -1.09
N ARG A 54 -13.92 -2.31 -0.16
CA ARG A 54 -15.10 -2.29 0.73
C ARG A 54 -15.59 -0.87 0.92
N PHE A 55 -16.90 -0.71 1.05
CA PHE A 55 -17.49 0.55 1.52
C PHE A 55 -17.77 0.45 3.02
N LYS A 56 -17.46 1.52 3.76
CA LYS A 56 -17.87 1.72 5.15
C LYS A 56 -18.41 3.14 5.27
N ASN A 57 -19.67 3.28 5.68
CA ASN A 57 -20.35 4.59 5.78
C ASN A 57 -20.26 5.42 4.49
N ASN A 58 -20.49 4.79 3.34
CA ASN A 58 -20.39 5.40 2.01
C ASN A 58 -18.97 5.86 1.60
N GLN A 59 -17.95 5.60 2.43
CA GLN A 59 -16.56 5.85 2.12
C GLN A 59 -15.90 4.57 1.58
N PRO A 60 -15.26 4.60 0.42
CA PRO A 60 -14.55 3.45 -0.14
C PRO A 60 -13.16 3.25 0.49
N TYR A 61 -12.83 1.98 0.71
CA TYR A 61 -11.57 1.54 1.27
C TYR A 61 -10.93 0.44 0.43
N PHE A 62 -9.64 0.60 0.13
CA PHE A 62 -8.78 -0.42 -0.47
C PHE A 62 -8.01 -1.07 0.66
N ASN A 63 -8.11 -2.39 0.76
CA ASN A 63 -7.48 -3.16 1.82
C ASN A 63 -6.59 -4.19 1.18
N PHE A 64 -5.41 -4.43 1.73
CA PHE A 64 -4.62 -5.59 1.36
C PHE A 64 -3.83 -6.14 2.53
N LYS A 65 -3.41 -7.40 2.38
CA LYS A 65 -2.52 -8.11 3.30
C LYS A 65 -1.36 -8.70 2.53
N PHE A 66 -0.20 -8.77 3.17
CA PHE A 66 0.95 -9.48 2.62
C PHE A 66 0.72 -10.99 2.63
N MET A 67 1.10 -11.64 1.53
CA MET A 67 0.89 -13.06 1.32
C MET A 67 2.18 -13.80 0.96
N ASP A 68 3.34 -13.13 0.98
CA ASP A 68 4.63 -13.76 0.73
C ASP A 68 4.90 -14.85 1.77
N GLY A 69 5.23 -16.05 1.30
CA GLY A 69 5.40 -17.23 2.14
C GLY A 69 4.11 -17.80 2.76
N VAL A 70 2.94 -17.18 2.55
CA VAL A 70 1.66 -17.62 3.13
C VAL A 70 0.90 -18.52 2.19
N LYS A 71 0.53 -19.73 2.66
CA LYS A 71 -0.37 -20.62 1.90
C LYS A 71 -1.78 -20.03 1.83
N LYS A 72 -2.47 -20.17 0.69
CA LYS A 72 -3.85 -19.65 0.51
C LYS A 72 -4.83 -20.09 1.62
N SER A 73 -4.71 -21.33 2.10
CA SER A 73 -5.54 -21.86 3.20
C SER A 73 -5.33 -21.17 4.55
N GLN A 74 -4.21 -20.44 4.71
CA GLN A 74 -3.84 -19.70 5.92
C GLN A 74 -4.14 -18.20 5.81
N SER A 75 -4.60 -17.71 4.64
CA SER A 75 -4.91 -16.28 4.41
C SER A 75 -5.82 -15.65 5.46
N LYS A 76 -6.80 -16.41 5.98
CA LYS A 76 -7.71 -15.93 7.02
C LYS A 76 -7.02 -15.62 8.36
N LYS A 77 -5.83 -16.19 8.60
CA LYS A 77 -5.03 -15.99 9.82
C LYS A 77 -4.03 -14.84 9.69
N VAL A 78 -3.87 -14.26 8.51
CA VAL A 78 -3.03 -13.08 8.32
C VAL A 78 -3.82 -11.90 8.85
N GLU A 79 -3.34 -11.26 9.91
CA GLU A 79 -3.97 -10.07 10.50
C GLU A 79 -3.28 -8.78 10.03
N GLU A 80 -2.00 -8.88 9.71
CA GLU A 80 -1.20 -7.77 9.22
C GLU A 80 -1.61 -7.36 7.80
N GLY A 81 -1.79 -6.05 7.61
CA GLY A 81 -2.19 -5.48 6.35
C GLY A 81 -2.52 -4.00 6.48
N TYR A 82 -2.87 -3.41 5.36
CA TYR A 82 -3.12 -1.98 5.25
C TYR A 82 -4.52 -1.71 4.76
N THR A 83 -5.09 -0.64 5.28
CA THR A 83 -6.37 -0.08 4.85
C THR A 83 -6.11 1.34 4.40
N PHE A 84 -6.46 1.63 3.15
CA PHE A 84 -6.44 2.97 2.60
C PHE A 84 -7.86 3.47 2.40
N GLU A 85 -8.05 4.74 2.68
CA GLU A 85 -9.22 5.48 2.23
C GLU A 85 -9.01 5.92 0.78
N LEU A 86 -9.94 5.62 -0.13
CA LEU A 86 -9.90 6.20 -1.48
C LEU A 86 -10.62 7.54 -1.47
N THR A 87 -9.90 8.61 -1.75
CA THR A 87 -10.47 9.96 -1.77
C THR A 87 -10.94 10.38 -3.15
N GLU A 88 -10.35 9.82 -4.20
CA GLU A 88 -10.70 10.06 -5.59
C GLU A 88 -10.54 8.75 -6.36
N TYR A 89 -11.47 8.42 -7.26
CA TYR A 89 -11.38 7.23 -8.08
C TYR A 89 -12.27 7.34 -9.32
N ASP A 90 -11.75 6.86 -10.45
CA ASP A 90 -12.51 6.65 -11.67
C ASP A 90 -12.08 5.32 -12.35
N LYS A 91 -12.41 5.13 -13.63
CA LYS A 91 -12.07 3.89 -14.37
C LYS A 91 -10.57 3.67 -14.58
N GLY A 92 -9.75 4.72 -14.52
CA GLY A 92 -8.34 4.72 -14.89
C GLY A 92 -7.39 5.23 -13.82
N HIS A 93 -7.88 5.89 -12.77
CA HIS A 93 -7.05 6.38 -11.67
C HIS A 93 -7.75 6.28 -10.32
N PHE A 94 -6.96 6.24 -9.25
CA PHE A 94 -7.46 6.49 -7.91
C PHE A 94 -6.39 7.07 -6.99
N THR A 95 -6.84 7.85 -6.02
CA THR A 95 -6.02 8.42 -4.95
C THR A 95 -6.38 7.73 -3.64
N ALA A 96 -5.36 7.18 -2.99
CA ALA A 96 -5.49 6.46 -1.73
C ALA A 96 -4.70 7.17 -0.62
N LYS A 97 -5.20 7.13 0.61
CA LYS A 97 -4.54 7.71 1.77
C LYS A 97 -4.35 6.68 2.88
N SER A 98 -3.14 6.59 3.43
CA SER A 98 -2.86 5.82 4.65
C SER A 98 -2.43 6.76 5.78
N PRO A 99 -2.95 6.60 7.01
CA PRO A 99 -2.48 7.36 8.15
C PRO A 99 -1.07 6.91 8.56
N LEU A 100 -0.27 7.85 9.05
CA LEU A 100 1.05 7.63 9.64
C LEU A 100 1.16 8.50 10.90
N SER A 101 1.62 7.90 12.00
CA SER A 101 1.90 8.65 13.23
C SER A 101 3.30 9.24 13.15
N PHE A 102 3.41 10.56 13.23
CA PHE A 102 4.69 11.27 13.25
C PHE A 102 4.63 12.38 14.30
N GLU A 103 5.57 12.35 15.25
CA GLU A 103 5.67 13.34 16.35
C GLU A 103 4.36 13.54 17.13
N GLY A 104 3.60 12.45 17.35
CA GLY A 104 2.30 12.52 18.05
C GLY A 104 1.16 13.12 17.24
N LYS A 105 1.37 13.42 15.94
CA LYS A 105 0.34 13.84 15.00
C LYS A 105 0.08 12.74 13.98
N THR A 106 -1.17 12.64 13.52
CA THR A 106 -1.50 11.81 12.36
C THR A 106 -1.28 12.62 11.10
N ILE A 107 -0.32 12.20 10.28
CA ILE A 107 -0.14 12.66 8.91
C ILE A 107 -0.63 11.57 7.95
N TYR A 108 -0.74 11.88 6.67
CA TYR A 108 -1.20 10.93 5.66
C TYR A 108 -0.21 10.82 4.52
N ILE A 109 0.10 9.59 4.13
CA ILE A 109 0.76 9.32 2.85
C ILE A 109 -0.32 9.27 1.78
N VAL A 110 -0.17 10.06 0.73
CA VAL A 110 -1.10 10.11 -0.40
C VAL A 110 -0.48 9.39 -1.59
N TYR A 111 -1.16 8.37 -2.08
CA TYR A 111 -0.75 7.56 -3.22
C TYR A 111 -1.64 7.87 -4.41
N ASN A 112 -1.05 8.10 -5.57
CA ASN A 112 -1.78 8.32 -6.82
C ASN A 112 -1.49 7.16 -7.76
N PHE A 113 -2.52 6.36 -8.00
CA PHE A 113 -2.45 5.21 -8.89
C PHE A 113 -3.12 5.56 -10.22
N ARG A 114 -2.52 5.06 -11.30
CA ARG A 114 -3.12 5.04 -12.63
C ARG A 114 -3.03 3.64 -13.20
N LYS A 115 -4.05 3.27 -13.95
CA LYS A 115 -4.04 2.04 -14.75
C LYS A 115 -2.95 2.15 -15.82
N LEU A 116 -2.20 1.06 -15.99
CA LEU A 116 -1.24 0.90 -17.07
C LEU A 116 -1.95 0.44 -18.36
#